data_AF-A0A9P8NBP0-F1
#
_entry.id   AF-A0A9P8NBP0-F1
#
_cell.length_a   1.000
_cell.length_b   1.000
_cell.length_c   1.000
_cell.angle_alpha   90.00
_cell.angle_beta   90.00
_cell.angle_gamma   90.00
#
_symmetry.space_group_name_H-M   'P 1'
#
loop_
_entity.id
_entity.type
_entity.pdbx_description
1 polymer ?
#
loop_
_entity_poly.entity_id
_entity_poly.type
_entity_poly.pdbx_seq_one_letter_code
_entity_poly.pdbx_strand_id
1 'polypeptide(L)'
;MSQRNKRRRVNASPESVSSNHKITATPCNPADVLERQKWNGFCELESEPAIFNVMLREFGVKGVKVQEVVSLDDELMAFLKYDSSGAIVSDILSPA
;
A
#
# COMPACT_ATOMS: atom_id res chain seq x y z
N MET A 1 29.09 11.79 -34.28
CA MET A 1 27.64 12.03 -34.10
C MET A 1 27.38 12.14 -32.60
N SER A 2 26.63 13.17 -32.20
CA SER A 2 26.64 13.86 -30.90
C SER A 2 26.55 13.06 -29.60
N GLN A 3 27.32 13.51 -28.60
CA GLN A 3 27.18 13.20 -27.18
C GLN A 3 25.95 13.92 -26.58
N ARG A 4 25.22 13.26 -25.67
CA ARG A 4 24.39 13.97 -24.67
C ARG A 4 24.35 13.22 -23.33
N ASN A 5 25.23 13.64 -22.44
CA ASN A 5 25.27 13.31 -21.03
C ASN A 5 23.99 13.86 -20.33
N LYS A 6 23.17 12.99 -19.73
CA LYS A 6 21.97 13.39 -18.97
C LYS A 6 22.41 13.78 -17.56
N ARG A 7 22.71 15.08 -17.40
CA ARG A 7 23.15 15.71 -16.15
C ARG A 7 22.11 15.49 -15.05
N ARG A 8 22.46 14.72 -14.01
CA ARG A 8 21.77 14.72 -12.72
C ARG A 8 21.88 16.13 -12.13
N ARG A 9 20.80 16.90 -12.15
CA ARG A 9 20.74 18.23 -11.52
C ARG A 9 20.67 18.04 -10.00
N VAL A 10 21.83 17.83 -9.38
CA VAL A 10 22.03 18.12 -7.95
C VAL A 10 22.05 19.64 -7.88
N ASN A 11 20.90 20.23 -7.60
CA ASN A 11 20.66 21.59 -7.07
C ASN A 11 19.16 21.91 -7.28
N ALA A 12 18.34 21.30 -6.44
CA ALA A 12 17.14 21.95 -5.93
C ALA A 12 17.33 21.94 -4.42
N SER A 13 17.75 23.08 -3.87
CA SER A 13 17.71 23.31 -2.43
C SER A 13 16.28 23.03 -1.98
N PRO A 14 16.03 22.23 -0.94
CA PRO A 14 14.77 22.39 -0.25
C PRO A 14 14.81 23.83 0.28
N GLU A 15 13.98 24.70 -0.28
CA GLU A 15 13.59 25.90 0.46
C GLU A 15 12.98 25.36 1.75
N SER A 16 13.73 25.53 2.84
CA SER A 16 13.27 25.28 4.19
C SER A 16 12.15 26.28 4.46
N VAL A 17 10.93 25.92 4.05
CA VAL A 17 9.74 26.58 4.56
C VAL A 17 9.70 26.18 6.03
N SER A 18 10.26 27.05 6.88
CA SER A 18 10.20 26.94 8.33
C SER A 18 8.73 27.13 8.74
N SER A 19 7.92 26.10 8.52
CA SER A 19 6.63 25.99 9.16
C SER A 19 6.91 25.70 10.62
N ASN A 20 6.82 26.74 11.45
CA ASN A 20 6.85 26.66 12.90
C ASN A 20 5.61 25.92 13.43
N HIS A 21 5.31 24.74 12.91
CA HIS A 21 4.36 23.84 13.55
C HIS A 21 5.09 23.25 14.75
N LYS A 22 4.82 23.83 15.92
CA LYS A 22 5.17 23.24 17.21
C LYS A 22 4.52 21.84 17.24
N ILE A 23 5.29 20.80 16.93
CA ILE A 23 4.85 19.41 17.05
C ILE A 23 4.75 19.13 18.56
N THR A 24 3.64 19.51 19.18
CA THR A 24 3.27 19.09 20.54
C THR A 24 2.51 17.78 20.54
N ALA A 25 2.30 17.18 19.36
CA ALA A 25 1.68 15.87 19.26
C ALA A 25 2.66 14.83 19.82
N THR A 26 2.29 14.21 20.93
CA THR A 26 2.82 12.91 21.31
C THR A 26 2.81 12.01 20.07
N PRO A 27 3.95 11.42 19.67
CA PRO A 27 3.98 10.50 18.54
C PRO A 27 2.93 9.41 18.73
N CYS A 28 2.26 9.00 17.65
CA CYS A 28 1.30 7.89 17.57
C CYS A 28 -0.17 8.15 18.00
N ASN A 29 -0.63 9.39 18.13
CA ASN A 29 -2.09 9.61 18.23
C ASN A 29 -2.76 9.38 16.86
N PRO A 30 -3.94 8.72 16.82
CA PRO A 30 -4.74 8.63 15.60
C PRO A 30 -5.06 10.01 15.05
N ALA A 31 -5.06 10.16 13.72
CA ALA A 31 -5.42 11.41 13.06
C ALA A 31 -6.87 11.79 13.37
N ASP A 32 -7.08 13.08 13.65
CA ASP A 32 -8.41 13.59 13.95
C ASP A 32 -9.31 13.57 12.70
N VAL A 33 -10.64 13.60 12.88
CA VAL A 33 -11.62 13.51 11.77
C VAL A 33 -11.40 14.60 10.72
N LEU A 34 -11.09 15.83 11.16
CA LEU A 34 -10.83 16.96 10.27
C LEU A 34 -9.52 16.78 9.49
N GLU A 35 -8.50 16.19 10.11
CA GLU A 35 -7.21 15.90 9.46
C GLU A 35 -7.39 14.83 8.37
N ARG A 36 -8.15 13.77 8.69
CA ARG A 36 -8.52 12.72 7.73
C ARG A 36 -9.32 13.26 6.55
N GLN A 37 -10.24 14.19 6.78
CA GLN A 37 -11.04 14.82 5.71
C GLN A 37 -10.23 15.75 4.83
N LYS A 38 -9.22 16.43 5.40
CA LYS A 38 -8.35 17.35 4.67
C LYS A 38 -7.21 16.63 3.92
N TRP A 39 -6.97 15.35 4.22
CA TRP A 39 -5.93 14.55 3.59
C TRP A 39 -6.24 14.36 2.09
N ASN A 40 -5.45 14.99 1.24
CA ASN A 40 -5.61 15.01 -0.22
C ASN A 40 -4.61 14.09 -0.95
N GLY A 41 -3.81 13.33 -0.20
CA GLY A 41 -2.71 12.54 -0.74
C GLY A 41 -2.96 11.03 -0.66
N PHE A 42 -1.97 10.28 -1.14
CA PHE A 42 -1.83 8.86 -0.87
C PHE A 42 -0.73 8.68 0.16
N CYS A 43 -0.87 7.68 1.03
CA CYS A 43 0.23 7.20 1.86
C CYS A 43 0.72 5.85 1.31
N GLU A 44 1.99 5.58 1.53
CA GLU A 44 2.54 4.24 1.35
C GLU A 44 2.08 3.37 2.52
N LEU A 45 1.72 2.13 2.21
CA LEU A 45 1.27 1.16 3.18
C LEU A 45 2.18 -0.06 3.12
N GLU A 46 2.48 -0.62 4.28
CA GLU A 46 3.20 -1.89 4.35
C GLU A 46 2.35 -3.02 3.73
N SER A 47 3.03 -3.96 3.07
CA SER A 47 2.41 -5.11 2.42
C SER A 47 1.94 -6.17 3.43
N GLU A 48 1.26 -5.75 4.50
CA GLU A 48 0.83 -6.58 5.63
C GLU A 48 -0.65 -6.99 5.50
N PRO A 49 -0.99 -8.30 5.42
CA PRO A 49 -2.36 -8.76 5.20
C PRO A 49 -3.38 -8.23 6.22
N ALA A 50 -2.98 -8.03 7.47
CA ALA A 50 -3.86 -7.52 8.52
C ALA A 50 -4.39 -6.12 8.17
N ILE A 51 -3.53 -5.27 7.58
CA ILE A 51 -3.90 -3.91 7.23
C ILE A 51 -4.94 -3.92 6.09
N PHE A 52 -4.70 -4.69 5.04
CA PHE A 52 -5.64 -4.80 3.93
C PHE A 52 -6.98 -5.42 4.33
N ASN A 53 -6.96 -6.44 5.19
CA ASN A 53 -8.18 -7.06 5.69
C ASN A 53 -9.05 -6.07 6.50
N VAL A 54 -8.44 -5.23 7.32
CA VAL A 54 -9.14 -4.16 8.03
C VAL A 54 -9.72 -3.17 7.02
N MET A 55 -8.93 -2.69 6.05
CA MET A 55 -9.40 -1.75 5.04
C MET A 55 -10.59 -2.28 4.23
N LEU A 56 -10.51 -3.52 3.74
CA LEU A 56 -11.61 -4.15 3.00
C LEU A 56 -12.88 -4.26 3.83
N ARG A 57 -12.76 -4.60 5.12
CA ARG A 57 -13.89 -4.65 6.04
C ARG A 57 -14.50 -3.26 6.27
N GLU A 58 -13.67 -2.23 6.46
CA GLU A 58 -14.13 -0.84 6.62
C GLU A 58 -14.83 -0.32 5.35
N PHE A 59 -14.43 -0.80 4.17
CA PHE A 59 -15.13 -0.53 2.90
C PHE A 59 -16.40 -1.36 2.70
N GLY A 60 -16.75 -2.24 3.65
CA GLY A 60 -17.96 -3.05 3.61
C GLY A 60 -17.85 -4.34 2.77
N VAL A 61 -16.64 -4.71 2.34
CA VAL A 61 -16.39 -5.98 1.64
C VAL A 61 -16.50 -7.14 2.64
N LYS A 62 -17.20 -8.20 2.23
CA LYS A 62 -17.45 -9.40 3.07
C LYS A 62 -17.07 -10.66 2.30
N GLY A 63 -16.72 -11.71 3.04
CA GLY A 63 -16.40 -13.02 2.46
C GLY A 63 -15.06 -13.05 1.70
N VAL A 64 -14.17 -12.09 1.95
CA VAL A 64 -12.83 -12.03 1.37
C VAL A 64 -11.81 -11.98 2.48
N LYS A 65 -10.68 -12.65 2.27
CA LYS A 65 -9.51 -12.61 3.13
C LYS A 65 -8.26 -12.43 2.28
N VAL A 66 -7.49 -11.40 2.60
CA VAL A 66 -6.13 -11.21 2.06
C VAL A 66 -5.19 -12.14 2.83
N GLN A 67 -4.41 -12.92 2.09
CA GLN A 67 -3.41 -13.84 2.62
C GLN A 67 -2.08 -13.58 1.93
N GLU A 68 -1.00 -13.57 2.71
CA GLU A 68 0.35 -13.48 2.19
C GLU A 68 0.76 -14.80 1.53
N VAL A 69 1.52 -14.68 0.45
CA VAL A 69 2.12 -15.79 -0.28
C VAL A 69 3.63 -15.66 -0.19
N VAL A 70 4.27 -16.60 0.51
CA VAL A 70 5.73 -16.54 0.79
C VAL A 70 6.56 -17.16 -0.34
N SER A 71 6.02 -18.13 -1.06
CA SER A 71 6.64 -18.78 -2.22
C SER A 71 5.57 -19.36 -3.14
N LEU A 72 5.90 -19.50 -4.42
CA LEU A 72 5.04 -20.05 -5.48
C LEU A 72 5.27 -21.55 -5.70
N ASP A 73 6.00 -22.23 -4.81
CA ASP A 73 6.21 -23.67 -4.90
C ASP A 73 4.89 -24.42 -4.69
N ASP A 74 4.68 -25.50 -5.43
CA ASP A 74 3.42 -26.27 -5.43
C ASP A 74 3.00 -26.72 -4.02
N GLU A 75 3.97 -27.08 -3.18
CA GLU A 75 3.72 -27.47 -1.79
C GLU A 75 3.18 -26.31 -0.96
N LEU A 76 3.73 -25.10 -1.12
CA LEU A 76 3.29 -23.93 -0.36
C LEU A 76 1.96 -23.38 -0.92
N MET A 77 1.82 -23.39 -2.24
CA MET A 77 0.58 -23.07 -2.95
C MET A 77 -0.58 -23.96 -2.51
N ALA A 78 -0.33 -25.25 -2.21
CA ALA A 78 -1.36 -26.15 -1.72
C ALA A 78 -1.92 -25.77 -0.33
N PHE A 79 -1.23 -24.93 0.45
CA PHE A 79 -1.76 -24.37 1.71
C PHE A 79 -2.68 -23.17 1.50
N LEU A 80 -2.70 -22.56 0.31
CA LEU A 80 -3.69 -21.55 -0.09
C LEU A 80 -5.03 -22.21 -0.41
N LYS A 81 -5.53 -23.05 0.51
CA LYS A 81 -6.83 -23.71 0.39
C LYS A 81 -7.90 -22.64 0.51
N TYR A 82 -8.35 -22.20 -0.66
CA TYR A 82 -9.49 -21.34 -0.89
C TYR A 82 -10.71 -21.83 -0.10
N ASP A 83 -11.16 -21.04 0.86
CA ASP A 83 -12.44 -21.23 1.53
C ASP A 83 -13.58 -20.80 0.58
N SER A 84 -14.13 -21.83 -0.10
CA SER A 84 -15.47 -21.94 -0.69
C SER A 84 -15.85 -21.01 -1.86
N SER A 85 -15.87 -21.57 -3.10
CA SER A 85 -16.07 -20.96 -4.46
C SER A 85 -14.82 -20.64 -5.35
N GLY A 86 -13.96 -21.62 -5.62
CA GLY A 86 -12.69 -21.46 -6.36
C GLY A 86 -12.77 -20.90 -7.79
N ALA A 87 -13.05 -19.61 -7.94
CA ALA A 87 -13.14 -18.89 -9.21
C ALA A 87 -12.02 -17.86 -9.42
N ILE A 88 -11.38 -17.35 -8.36
CA ILE A 88 -10.48 -16.19 -8.51
C ILE A 88 -9.06 -16.53 -8.99
N VAL A 89 -8.59 -17.76 -8.80
CA VAL A 89 -7.22 -18.15 -9.22
C VAL A 89 -7.21 -18.63 -10.67
N SER A 90 -8.29 -19.24 -11.16
CA SER A 90 -8.44 -19.67 -12.56
C SER A 90 -8.53 -18.49 -13.54
N ASP A 91 -9.09 -17.35 -13.11
CA ASP A 91 -9.30 -16.19 -13.99
C ASP A 91 -8.04 -15.35 -14.22
N ILE A 92 -7.03 -15.44 -13.34
CA ILE A 92 -5.78 -14.66 -13.46
C ILE A 92 -4.74 -15.36 -14.35
N LEU A 93 -4.84 -16.68 -14.50
CA LEU A 93 -3.86 -17.49 -15.25
C LEU A 93 -4.33 -17.95 -16.63
N SER A 94 -5.50 -17.52 -17.12
CA SER A 94 -5.88 -17.79 -18.51
C SER A 94 -5.36 -16.66 -19.41
N PRO A 95 -4.41 -16.91 -20.33
CA PRO A 95 -4.13 -15.97 -21.40
C PRO A 95 -5.37 -15.88 -22.31
N ALA A 96 -5.67 -14.66 -22.75
CA ALA A 96 -6.68 -14.37 -23.77
C ALA A 96 -6.36 -15.04 -25.11
#